data_AF-A0A1F4UFB7-F1
#
_entry.id   AF-A0A1F4UFB7-F1
#
_cell.length_a   1.000
_cell.length_b   1.000
_cell.length_c   1.000
_cell.angle_alpha   90.00
_cell.angle_beta   90.00
_cell.angle_gamma   90.00
#
_symmetry.space_group_name_H-M   'P 1'
#
loop_
_entity.id
_entity.type
_entity.pdbx_description
1 polymer ?
#
loop_
_entity_poly.entity_id
_entity_poly.type
_entity_poly.pdbx_seq_one_letter_code
_entity_poly.pdbx_strand_id
1 'polypeptide(L)'
;MNKIVVMIVCFVLWLQANPIFTDIINEVQTDTILGQKFELHHPCSLIYDIPLINTQVNTPGDLIAYIDTNIILDTCAYAAIDTSMLSGSFFLQPDSGYLWVYRSDYFGDDVYYPCSGYYFTLPPPEGTSLSRYYCRLSYYWSYLFDWYFDFTPTPGAANDDYPGCFISGHVYFNGSPAENAQVISICNESVVSPGPFYIYDTTYTDTAGYYEFDSLLPARYYIGANIPPNSIGDLSPKLFSLSPLTNFNLYVTGIIYSRLDQLPDHSATVFRNGIVIKFARIADNIKIYDINGRIIRSYSNCQEIVWSGDDQQRKKVGKGVYFVKAFDASQSTSYKIVLME
;
A
#
# COMPACT_ATOMS: atom_id res chain seq x y z
N MET A 1 31.24 -22.56 -22.31
CA MET A 1 30.41 -21.36 -22.61
C MET A 1 29.02 -21.84 -22.99
N ASN A 2 27.95 -21.15 -22.53
CA ASN A 2 26.51 -21.40 -22.77
C ASN A 2 25.71 -22.14 -21.68
N LYS A 3 25.66 -21.64 -20.43
CA LYS A 3 24.61 -22.01 -19.44
C LYS A 3 24.18 -20.90 -18.45
N ILE A 4 24.44 -19.61 -18.72
CA ILE A 4 24.07 -18.51 -17.79
C ILE A 4 23.40 -17.35 -18.54
N VAL A 5 22.31 -17.61 -19.27
CA VAL A 5 21.47 -16.54 -19.87
C VAL A 5 19.97 -16.78 -19.65
N VAL A 6 19.53 -17.96 -19.18
CA VAL A 6 18.09 -18.29 -19.17
C VAL A 6 17.35 -17.91 -17.87
N MET A 7 18.02 -17.45 -16.82
CA MET A 7 17.38 -17.23 -15.51
C MET A 7 17.12 -15.76 -15.12
N ILE A 8 17.36 -14.80 -16.03
CA ILE A 8 17.13 -13.36 -15.76
C ILE A 8 15.92 -12.82 -16.54
N VAL A 9 15.40 -13.52 -17.53
CA VAL A 9 14.24 -13.06 -18.32
C VAL A 9 12.89 -13.32 -17.62
N CYS A 10 12.80 -14.32 -16.74
CA CYS A 10 11.51 -14.67 -16.12
C CYS A 10 11.09 -13.77 -14.94
N PHE A 11 11.99 -12.97 -14.37
CA PHE A 11 11.68 -12.10 -13.22
C PHE A 11 11.38 -10.65 -13.62
N VAL A 12 11.84 -10.20 -14.80
CA VAL A 12 11.63 -8.83 -15.28
C VAL A 12 10.25 -8.64 -15.92
N LEU A 13 9.56 -9.74 -16.27
CA LEU A 13 8.20 -9.70 -16.83
C LEU A 13 7.07 -9.65 -15.77
N TRP A 14 7.41 -9.62 -14.48
CA TRP A 14 6.44 -9.53 -13.38
C TRP A 14 6.25 -8.11 -12.82
N LEU A 15 6.85 -7.11 -13.46
CA LEU A 15 6.65 -5.68 -13.15
C LEU A 15 5.69 -4.99 -14.14
N GLN A 16 4.98 -5.75 -14.99
CA GLN A 16 3.84 -5.17 -15.71
C GLN A 16 2.67 -5.08 -14.74
N ALA A 17 2.13 -3.87 -14.62
CA ALA A 17 1.06 -3.44 -13.74
C ALA A 17 -0.30 -4.07 -14.08
N ASN A 18 -0.36 -5.40 -14.10
CA ASN A 18 -1.62 -6.13 -14.17
C ASN A 18 -1.88 -6.74 -12.80
N PRO A 19 -3.06 -6.54 -12.19
CA PRO A 19 -3.42 -7.22 -10.95
C PRO A 19 -3.48 -8.74 -11.22
N ILE A 20 -2.65 -9.52 -10.50
CA ILE A 20 -2.52 -10.96 -10.69
C ILE A 20 -3.39 -11.72 -9.67
N PHE A 21 -4.57 -12.24 -10.08
CA PHE A 21 -5.48 -13.15 -9.32
C PHE A 21 -6.25 -12.48 -8.14
N THR A 22 -7.45 -12.83 -7.65
CA THR A 22 -8.35 -14.00 -7.71
C THR A 22 -9.83 -13.63 -7.84
N ASP A 23 -10.16 -12.37 -8.11
CA ASP A 23 -11.52 -11.84 -8.14
C ASP A 23 -11.86 -11.25 -9.51
N ILE A 24 -13.15 -11.16 -9.85
CA ILE A 24 -13.60 -10.81 -11.19
C ILE A 24 -14.03 -9.35 -11.27
N ILE A 25 -14.62 -8.76 -10.24
CA ILE A 25 -14.95 -7.34 -10.21
C ILE A 25 -13.64 -6.55 -10.02
N ASN A 26 -13.21 -5.88 -11.08
CA ASN A 26 -12.00 -5.06 -11.07
C ASN A 26 -12.30 -3.61 -10.75
N GLU A 27 -13.36 -3.04 -11.32
CA GLU A 27 -13.63 -1.60 -11.22
C GLU A 27 -15.15 -1.32 -11.14
N VAL A 28 -15.55 -0.26 -10.43
CA VAL A 28 -16.95 0.20 -10.36
C VAL A 28 -17.05 1.71 -10.50
N GLN A 29 -17.93 2.19 -11.38
CA GLN A 29 -18.28 3.60 -11.54
C GLN A 29 -19.75 3.83 -11.15
N THR A 30 -19.99 4.66 -10.12
CA THR A 30 -21.34 4.94 -9.60
C THR A 30 -21.99 6.18 -10.21
N ASP A 31 -21.23 6.96 -10.98
CA ASP A 31 -21.66 8.22 -11.60
C ASP A 31 -22.86 8.02 -12.55
N THR A 32 -23.94 8.79 -12.33
CA THR A 32 -25.16 8.73 -13.14
C THR A 32 -25.13 9.59 -14.40
N ILE A 33 -24.27 10.61 -14.45
CA ILE A 33 -24.04 11.50 -15.59
C ILE A 33 -23.19 10.79 -16.65
N LEU A 34 -22.10 10.15 -16.22
CA LEU A 34 -21.19 9.41 -17.10
C LEU A 34 -21.71 7.99 -17.43
N GLY A 35 -22.76 7.56 -16.74
CA GLY A 35 -23.35 6.22 -16.87
C GLY A 35 -22.71 5.22 -15.91
N GLN A 36 -23.54 4.40 -15.28
CA GLN A 36 -23.09 3.42 -14.31
C GLN A 36 -22.54 2.19 -15.02
N LYS A 37 -21.36 1.76 -14.60
CA LYS A 37 -20.65 0.62 -15.19
C LYS A 37 -19.79 -0.08 -14.15
N PHE A 38 -19.45 -1.32 -14.45
CA PHE A 38 -18.47 -2.08 -13.69
C PHE A 38 -17.60 -2.88 -14.66
N GLU A 39 -16.35 -3.09 -14.29
CA GLU A 39 -15.43 -3.90 -15.06
C GLU A 39 -15.29 -5.28 -14.45
N LEU A 40 -15.35 -6.29 -15.32
CA LEU A 40 -15.01 -7.66 -15.00
C LEU A 40 -13.65 -8.02 -15.61
N HIS A 41 -12.78 -8.62 -14.82
CA HIS A 41 -11.47 -9.13 -15.22
C HIS A 41 -11.47 -10.66 -15.17
N HIS A 42 -10.91 -11.27 -16.19
CA HIS A 42 -10.68 -12.71 -16.20
C HIS A 42 -9.61 -13.06 -15.15
N PRO A 43 -9.90 -13.94 -14.17
CA PRO A 43 -8.88 -14.38 -13.26
C PRO A 43 -7.87 -15.19 -14.08
N CYS A 44 -6.67 -14.65 -14.29
CA CYS A 44 -5.61 -15.32 -15.08
C CYS A 44 -5.28 -16.74 -14.57
N SER A 45 -5.78 -17.15 -13.40
CA SER A 45 -5.60 -18.47 -12.79
C SER A 45 -6.50 -19.53 -13.43
N LEU A 46 -7.55 -19.08 -14.12
CA LEU A 46 -8.41 -19.91 -14.93
C LEU A 46 -7.79 -20.02 -16.32
N ILE A 47 -7.75 -21.24 -16.85
CA ILE A 47 -7.16 -21.55 -18.16
C ILE A 47 -8.24 -21.70 -19.25
N TYR A 48 -9.46 -21.25 -18.96
CA TYR A 48 -10.61 -21.39 -19.82
C TYR A 48 -11.37 -20.07 -19.90
N ASP A 49 -12.00 -19.84 -21.05
CA ASP A 49 -12.80 -18.66 -21.32
C ASP A 49 -14.07 -18.65 -20.45
N ILE A 50 -14.45 -17.47 -19.98
CA ILE A 50 -15.63 -17.28 -19.13
C ILE A 50 -16.69 -16.56 -19.96
N PRO A 51 -17.74 -17.26 -20.43
CA PRO A 51 -18.89 -16.57 -20.99
C PRO A 51 -19.55 -15.74 -19.87
N LEU A 52 -20.00 -14.54 -20.20
CA LEU A 52 -20.69 -13.66 -19.26
C LEU A 52 -22.20 -13.60 -19.47
N ILE A 53 -22.72 -14.10 -20.60
CA ILE A 53 -24.17 -14.08 -20.86
C ILE A 53 -24.96 -14.86 -19.80
N ASN A 54 -26.05 -14.30 -19.33
CA ASN A 54 -26.87 -14.75 -18.20
C ASN A 54 -26.19 -14.71 -16.82
N THR A 55 -25.04 -14.05 -16.68
CA THR A 55 -24.47 -13.75 -15.35
C THR A 55 -25.40 -12.79 -14.62
N GLN A 56 -25.76 -13.14 -13.39
CA GLN A 56 -26.64 -12.35 -12.55
C GLN A 56 -25.85 -11.23 -11.87
N VAL A 57 -26.46 -10.04 -11.83
CA VAL A 57 -25.91 -8.84 -11.20
C VAL A 57 -26.93 -8.32 -10.20
N ASN A 58 -26.54 -8.27 -8.93
CA ASN A 58 -27.38 -7.77 -7.84
C ASN A 58 -26.83 -6.43 -7.34
N THR A 59 -27.73 -5.45 -7.17
CA THR A 59 -27.42 -4.11 -6.68
C THR A 59 -28.41 -3.71 -5.55
N PRO A 60 -28.19 -2.60 -4.81
CA PRO A 60 -28.99 -2.25 -3.64
C PRO A 60 -30.49 -2.15 -3.94
N GLY A 61 -31.31 -2.49 -2.94
CA GLY A 61 -32.77 -2.55 -3.10
C GLY A 61 -33.26 -3.83 -3.76
N ASP A 62 -32.47 -4.91 -3.68
CA ASP A 62 -32.76 -6.22 -4.29
C ASP A 62 -33.01 -6.14 -5.80
N LEU A 63 -32.36 -5.17 -6.46
CA LEU A 63 -32.42 -5.01 -7.90
C LEU A 63 -31.58 -6.10 -8.56
N ILE A 64 -32.19 -6.80 -9.52
CA ILE A 64 -31.57 -7.91 -10.24
C ILE A 64 -31.55 -7.57 -11.72
N ALA A 65 -30.36 -7.69 -12.31
CA ALA A 65 -30.13 -7.65 -13.74
C ALA A 65 -29.34 -8.88 -14.20
N TYR A 66 -29.34 -9.12 -15.51
CA TYR A 66 -28.57 -10.19 -16.15
C TYR A 66 -27.81 -9.62 -17.33
N ILE A 67 -26.53 -9.99 -17.45
CA ILE A 67 -25.75 -9.68 -18.66
C ILE A 67 -26.40 -10.39 -19.85
N ASP A 68 -26.97 -9.63 -20.79
CA ASP A 68 -27.73 -10.18 -21.94
C ASP A 68 -26.94 -10.13 -23.25
N THR A 69 -25.75 -9.55 -23.20
CA THR A 69 -24.82 -9.47 -24.32
C THR A 69 -23.83 -10.63 -24.28
N ASN A 70 -23.55 -11.22 -25.44
CA ASN A 70 -22.63 -12.36 -25.55
C ASN A 70 -21.17 -11.90 -25.47
N ILE A 71 -20.65 -11.80 -24.24
CA ILE A 71 -19.27 -11.45 -23.95
C ILE A 71 -18.54 -12.70 -23.45
N ILE A 72 -17.31 -12.89 -23.92
CA ILE A 72 -16.41 -13.94 -23.49
C ILE A 72 -15.16 -13.27 -22.93
N LEU A 73 -14.89 -13.49 -21.64
CA LEU A 73 -13.61 -13.11 -21.03
C LEU A 73 -12.60 -14.23 -21.34
N ASP A 74 -11.60 -13.96 -22.16
CA ASP A 74 -10.45 -14.84 -22.36
C ASP A 74 -9.31 -14.54 -21.35
N THR A 75 -8.18 -15.24 -21.43
CA THR A 75 -7.13 -15.18 -20.40
C THR A 75 -6.59 -13.76 -20.22
N CYS A 76 -6.81 -13.20 -19.03
CA CYS A 76 -6.46 -11.83 -18.64
C CYS A 76 -7.18 -10.73 -19.45
N ALA A 77 -8.36 -11.03 -20.02
CA ALA A 77 -9.24 -10.01 -20.62
C ALA A 77 -10.00 -9.21 -19.56
N TYR A 78 -10.43 -8.03 -20.00
CA TYR A 78 -11.29 -7.11 -19.25
C TYR A 78 -12.59 -6.89 -20.05
N ALA A 79 -13.71 -6.74 -19.37
CA ALA A 79 -14.97 -6.35 -19.97
C ALA A 79 -15.68 -5.31 -19.12
N ALA A 80 -15.92 -4.14 -19.69
CA ALA A 80 -16.81 -3.14 -19.14
C ALA A 80 -18.27 -3.54 -19.37
N ILE A 81 -19.05 -3.58 -18.31
CA ILE A 81 -20.49 -3.85 -18.34
C ILE A 81 -21.22 -2.58 -17.93
N ASP A 82 -22.05 -2.05 -18.84
CA ASP A 82 -22.93 -0.92 -18.58
C ASP A 82 -24.41 -1.32 -18.68
N THR A 83 -25.31 -0.38 -18.40
CA THR A 83 -26.77 -0.62 -18.43
C THR A 83 -27.32 -1.07 -19.79
N SER A 84 -26.61 -0.84 -20.90
CA SER A 84 -27.04 -1.27 -22.23
C SER A 84 -26.78 -2.76 -22.50
N MET A 85 -25.94 -3.39 -21.68
CA MET A 85 -25.59 -4.83 -21.75
C MET A 85 -26.34 -5.67 -20.71
N LEU A 86 -27.32 -5.06 -20.04
CA LEU A 86 -28.06 -5.65 -18.94
C LEU A 86 -29.54 -5.71 -19.28
N SER A 87 -30.15 -6.87 -19.01
CA SER A 87 -31.59 -7.04 -18.94
C SER A 87 -32.03 -7.04 -17.48
N GLY A 88 -33.01 -6.22 -17.12
CA GLY A 88 -33.51 -6.08 -15.75
C GLY A 88 -33.24 -4.71 -15.14
N SER A 89 -33.23 -4.63 -13.81
CA SER A 89 -33.03 -3.38 -13.07
C SER A 89 -31.63 -3.34 -12.48
N PHE A 90 -30.90 -2.26 -12.76
CA PHE A 90 -29.54 -2.04 -12.27
C PHE A 90 -29.41 -0.59 -11.78
N PHE A 91 -28.91 -0.42 -10.57
CA PHE A 91 -28.59 0.91 -10.05
C PHE A 91 -27.53 0.82 -8.95
N LEU A 92 -26.41 1.51 -9.14
CA LEU A 92 -25.38 1.66 -8.12
C LEU A 92 -25.65 2.94 -7.31
N GLN A 93 -25.80 2.82 -5.99
CA GLN A 93 -25.96 4.02 -5.17
C GLN A 93 -24.64 4.80 -5.12
N PRO A 94 -24.64 6.15 -5.18
CA PRO A 94 -23.40 6.94 -5.17
C PRO A 94 -22.64 6.84 -3.85
N ASP A 95 -23.35 6.97 -2.73
CA ASP A 95 -22.72 7.14 -1.41
C ASP A 95 -22.47 5.83 -0.67
N SER A 96 -23.34 4.83 -0.88
CA SER A 96 -23.20 3.52 -0.24
C SER A 96 -23.98 2.44 -0.98
N GLY A 97 -23.41 1.28 -1.22
CA GLY A 97 -24.08 0.17 -1.87
C GLY A 97 -23.26 -1.11 -1.89
N TYR A 98 -23.71 -2.04 -2.73
CA TYR A 98 -22.99 -3.26 -3.06
C TYR A 98 -23.21 -3.61 -4.52
N LEU A 99 -22.27 -4.35 -5.08
CA LEU A 99 -22.40 -5.01 -6.36
C LEU A 99 -22.02 -6.47 -6.14
N TRP A 100 -22.93 -7.38 -6.45
CA TRP A 100 -22.67 -8.81 -6.42
C TRP A 100 -22.87 -9.37 -7.83
N VAL A 101 -21.81 -9.98 -8.36
CA VAL A 101 -21.84 -10.67 -9.65
C VAL A 101 -21.78 -12.16 -9.36
N TYR A 102 -22.77 -12.89 -9.84
CA TYR A 102 -22.92 -14.31 -9.57
C TYR A 102 -23.31 -15.09 -10.81
N ARG A 103 -22.64 -16.22 -10.99
CA ARG A 103 -22.94 -17.18 -12.04
C ARG A 103 -22.89 -18.58 -11.45
N SER A 104 -24.05 -19.23 -11.41
CA SER A 104 -24.24 -20.49 -10.66
C SER A 104 -23.33 -21.65 -11.09
N ASP A 105 -22.81 -21.60 -12.31
CA ASP A 105 -21.97 -22.63 -12.93
C ASP A 105 -20.48 -22.31 -12.90
N TYR A 106 -20.05 -21.09 -12.52
CA TYR A 106 -18.63 -20.70 -12.60
C TYR A 106 -18.09 -20.01 -11.35
N PHE A 107 -18.71 -18.90 -10.91
CA PHE A 107 -18.09 -18.00 -9.94
C PHE A 107 -19.09 -17.07 -9.23
N GLY A 108 -18.63 -16.44 -8.15
CA GLY A 108 -19.27 -15.30 -7.52
C GLY A 108 -18.23 -14.36 -6.95
N ASP A 109 -18.47 -13.06 -7.06
CA ASP A 109 -17.63 -12.01 -6.49
C ASP A 109 -18.48 -10.80 -6.13
N ASP A 110 -18.08 -10.09 -5.09
CA ASP A 110 -18.83 -8.98 -4.52
C ASP A 110 -17.92 -7.80 -4.13
N VAL A 111 -18.54 -6.63 -4.06
CA VAL A 111 -17.94 -5.42 -3.49
C VAL A 111 -19.02 -4.68 -2.70
N TYR A 112 -18.62 -4.14 -1.56
CA TYR A 112 -19.44 -3.28 -0.70
C TYR A 112 -18.71 -1.95 -0.50
N TYR A 113 -19.43 -0.84 -0.53
CA TYR A 113 -18.84 0.49 -0.33
C TYR A 113 -19.85 1.44 0.34
N PRO A 114 -19.47 2.30 1.31
CA PRO A 114 -18.47 2.00 2.31
C PRO A 114 -18.84 0.72 3.06
N CYS A 115 -17.98 -0.28 2.97
CA CYS A 115 -18.11 -1.50 3.75
C CYS A 115 -17.82 -1.21 5.24
N SER A 116 -18.66 -1.73 6.13
CA SER A 116 -18.46 -1.63 7.59
C SER A 116 -17.52 -2.71 8.16
N GLY A 117 -16.78 -3.42 7.29
CA GLY A 117 -15.97 -4.59 7.63
C GLY A 117 -14.45 -4.36 7.57
N TYR A 118 -13.68 -5.44 7.41
CA TYR A 118 -12.20 -5.41 7.38
C TYR A 118 -11.59 -4.81 6.10
N TYR A 119 -12.40 -4.56 5.07
CA TYR A 119 -11.98 -3.95 3.80
C TYR A 119 -12.77 -2.65 3.64
N PHE A 120 -12.17 -1.52 4.02
CA PHE A 120 -12.82 -0.22 3.89
C PHE A 120 -12.71 0.25 2.44
N THR A 121 -13.81 0.16 1.70
CA THR A 121 -13.88 0.63 0.32
C THR A 121 -14.73 1.87 0.24
N LEU A 122 -14.16 3.05 0.02
CA LEU A 122 -14.95 4.26 -0.07
C LEU A 122 -15.79 4.29 -1.37
N PRO A 123 -16.95 4.97 -1.39
CA PRO A 123 -17.64 5.25 -2.64
C PRO A 123 -16.73 6.07 -3.56
N PRO A 124 -16.68 5.79 -4.89
CA PRO A 124 -15.97 6.66 -5.82
C PRO A 124 -16.63 8.05 -5.84
N PRO A 125 -15.83 9.14 -5.83
CA PRO A 125 -16.34 10.48 -6.08
C PRO A 125 -17.09 10.59 -7.41
N GLU A 126 -17.93 11.63 -7.54
CA GLU A 126 -18.56 11.97 -8.81
C GLU A 126 -17.49 12.17 -9.90
N GLY A 127 -17.70 11.57 -11.06
CA GLY A 127 -16.76 11.59 -12.19
C GLY A 127 -15.70 10.49 -12.18
N THR A 128 -15.63 9.64 -11.15
CA THR A 128 -14.52 8.67 -10.98
C THR A 128 -15.04 7.25 -10.83
N SER A 129 -14.13 6.28 -10.88
CA SER A 129 -14.40 4.89 -10.53
C SER A 129 -13.58 4.46 -9.30
N LEU A 130 -13.83 3.24 -8.84
CA LEU A 130 -13.15 2.57 -7.76
C LEU A 130 -12.57 1.25 -8.31
N SER A 131 -11.26 1.10 -8.28
CA SER A 131 -10.52 -0.02 -8.86
C SER A 131 -9.85 -0.88 -7.78
N ARG A 132 -9.90 -2.21 -7.95
CA ARG A 132 -9.36 -3.20 -7.01
C ARG A 132 -7.89 -3.46 -7.35
N TYR A 133 -6.99 -3.13 -6.42
CA TYR A 133 -5.59 -3.51 -6.49
C TYR A 133 -5.34 -4.82 -5.72
N TYR A 134 -4.71 -5.78 -6.41
CA TYR A 134 -4.28 -7.02 -5.78
C TYR A 134 -2.78 -7.03 -5.51
N CYS A 135 -2.39 -7.27 -4.26
CA CYS A 135 -1.00 -7.49 -3.89
C CYS A 135 -0.78 -8.89 -3.29
N ARG A 136 0.11 -9.68 -3.91
CA ARG A 136 0.57 -10.95 -3.33
C ARG A 136 1.82 -10.72 -2.49
N LEU A 137 1.68 -10.80 -1.17
CA LEU A 137 2.85 -10.81 -0.27
C LEU A 137 3.48 -12.22 -0.22
N SER A 138 4.73 -12.33 -0.65
CA SER A 138 5.40 -13.62 -0.89
C SER A 138 5.69 -14.46 0.36
N TYR A 139 5.44 -13.98 1.57
CA TYR A 139 5.93 -14.64 2.78
C TYR A 139 4.89 -15.51 3.52
N TYR A 140 3.58 -15.36 3.26
CA TYR A 140 2.54 -16.11 4.02
C TYR A 140 1.23 -16.44 3.26
N TRP A 141 1.21 -16.46 1.92
CA TRP A 141 -0.03 -16.75 1.15
C TRP A 141 -1.25 -15.92 1.60
N SER A 142 -1.01 -14.73 2.15
CA SER A 142 -2.06 -13.82 2.57
C SER A 142 -2.37 -12.90 1.40
N TYR A 143 -3.62 -12.94 0.95
CA TYR A 143 -4.14 -12.06 -0.08
C TYR A 143 -4.54 -10.75 0.59
N LEU A 144 -4.00 -9.64 0.09
CA LEU A 144 -4.46 -8.31 0.45
C LEU A 144 -5.08 -7.70 -0.80
N PHE A 145 -6.37 -7.45 -0.73
CA PHE A 145 -7.10 -6.65 -1.69
C PHE A 145 -7.17 -5.24 -1.13
N ASP A 146 -6.78 -4.28 -1.95
CA ASP A 146 -6.98 -2.87 -1.65
C ASP A 146 -7.77 -2.23 -2.78
N TRP A 147 -8.34 -1.06 -2.53
CA TRP A 147 -9.12 -0.35 -3.52
C TRP A 147 -8.70 1.12 -3.58
N TYR A 148 -8.75 1.69 -4.77
CA TYR A 148 -8.37 3.08 -5.02
C TYR A 148 -9.33 3.75 -5.99
N PHE A 149 -9.35 5.07 -5.99
CA PHE A 149 -10.16 5.81 -6.95
C PHE A 149 -9.38 5.99 -8.23
N ASP A 150 -10.00 5.71 -9.36
CA ASP A 150 -9.47 5.97 -10.68
C ASP A 150 -10.25 7.16 -11.27
N PHE A 151 -9.54 8.26 -11.54
CA PHE A 151 -10.11 9.51 -12.05
C PHE A 151 -10.19 9.54 -13.58
N THR A 152 -9.59 8.57 -14.25
CA THR A 152 -9.59 8.39 -15.70
C THR A 152 -10.05 6.98 -16.07
N PRO A 153 -11.24 6.54 -15.62
CA PRO A 153 -11.65 5.16 -15.81
C PRO A 153 -11.67 4.78 -17.28
N THR A 154 -10.79 3.83 -17.64
CA THR A 154 -10.79 3.18 -18.96
C THR A 154 -11.31 1.73 -18.95
N PRO A 155 -12.54 1.47 -18.48
CA PRO A 155 -13.14 0.15 -18.52
C PRO A 155 -13.01 -0.53 -19.89
N GLY A 156 -12.46 -1.74 -19.90
CA GLY A 156 -12.19 -2.53 -21.10
C GLY A 156 -10.88 -2.20 -21.81
N ALA A 157 -10.05 -1.31 -21.27
CA ALA A 157 -8.68 -1.06 -21.73
C ALA A 157 -7.66 -1.56 -20.69
N ALA A 158 -6.38 -1.55 -21.06
CA ALA A 158 -5.33 -1.73 -20.06
C ALA A 158 -5.35 -0.53 -19.11
N ASN A 159 -5.27 -0.79 -17.80
CA ASN A 159 -5.20 0.22 -16.76
C ASN A 159 -4.24 1.36 -17.14
N ASP A 160 -4.78 2.57 -17.29
CA ASP A 160 -4.06 3.80 -17.65
C ASP A 160 -3.80 4.73 -16.45
N ASP A 161 -4.17 4.31 -15.23
CA ASP A 161 -3.71 4.92 -13.96
C ASP A 161 -2.20 4.81 -13.76
N TYR A 162 -1.55 4.02 -14.61
CA TYR A 162 -0.10 3.97 -14.70
C TYR A 162 0.40 5.02 -15.70
N PRO A 163 1.39 5.83 -15.32
CA PRO A 163 2.09 5.90 -14.03
C PRO A 163 1.69 7.15 -13.24
N GLY A 164 0.81 7.05 -12.25
CA GLY A 164 0.51 8.21 -11.42
C GLY A 164 -0.33 7.87 -10.22
N CYS A 165 0.30 7.32 -9.19
CA CYS A 165 -0.41 7.02 -7.95
C CYS A 165 -0.57 8.29 -7.11
N PHE A 166 -1.65 8.40 -6.33
CA PHE A 166 -1.88 9.52 -5.43
C PHE A 166 -2.14 9.06 -4.00
N ILE A 167 -1.63 9.80 -3.02
CA ILE A 167 -1.92 9.56 -1.60
C ILE A 167 -2.59 10.81 -1.05
N SER A 168 -3.80 10.67 -0.52
CA SER A 168 -4.49 11.75 0.18
C SER A 168 -4.83 11.39 1.63
N GLY A 169 -5.27 12.37 2.42
CA GLY A 169 -5.68 12.16 3.80
C GLY A 169 -5.97 13.48 4.53
N HIS A 170 -6.24 13.39 5.84
CA HIS A 170 -6.46 14.56 6.68
C HIS A 170 -5.49 14.59 7.87
N VAL A 171 -5.01 15.78 8.23
CA VAL A 171 -4.23 16.03 9.45
C VAL A 171 -5.08 16.80 10.44
N TYR A 172 -5.13 16.30 11.68
CA TYR A 172 -5.79 16.95 12.80
C TYR A 172 -4.78 17.27 13.90
N PHE A 173 -4.98 18.39 14.59
CA PHE A 173 -4.23 18.81 15.77
C PHE A 173 -5.20 19.18 16.89
N ASN A 174 -5.05 18.56 18.05
CA ASN A 174 -5.96 18.71 19.19
C ASN A 174 -7.44 18.53 18.81
N GLY A 175 -7.72 17.56 17.92
CA GLY A 175 -9.07 17.23 17.47
C GLY A 175 -9.69 18.23 16.47
N SER A 176 -8.94 19.23 16.03
CA SER A 176 -9.37 20.18 14.98
C SER A 176 -8.53 19.97 13.71
N PRO A 177 -9.07 20.20 12.50
CA PRO A 177 -8.27 20.21 11.28
C PRO A 177 -7.01 21.07 11.41
N ALA A 178 -5.86 20.53 11.02
CA ALA A 178 -4.60 21.25 11.05
C ALA A 178 -4.37 21.89 9.68
N GLU A 179 -4.75 23.16 9.51
CA GLU A 179 -4.46 23.93 8.31
C GLU A 179 -2.96 24.20 8.15
N ASN A 180 -2.46 24.14 6.92
CA ASN A 180 -1.08 24.47 6.55
C ASN A 180 -0.02 23.62 7.28
N ALA A 181 -0.38 22.39 7.67
CA ALA A 181 0.56 21.37 8.12
C ALA A 181 1.33 20.86 6.90
N GLN A 182 2.65 20.86 6.98
CA GLN A 182 3.50 20.28 5.94
C GLN A 182 3.41 18.76 6.03
N VAL A 183 3.03 18.09 4.95
CA VAL A 183 2.98 16.63 4.86
C VAL A 183 4.06 16.16 3.89
N ILE A 184 4.79 15.11 4.26
CA ILE A 184 5.92 14.57 3.51
C ILE A 184 5.63 13.09 3.20
N SER A 185 5.86 12.68 1.95
CA SER A 185 5.83 11.29 1.51
C SER A 185 7.24 10.79 1.19
N ILE A 186 7.58 9.57 1.61
CA ILE A 186 8.89 8.95 1.34
C ILE A 186 8.68 7.50 0.93
N CYS A 187 9.08 7.13 -0.29
CA CYS A 187 9.05 5.75 -0.75
C CYS A 187 9.95 4.87 0.14
N ASN A 188 9.37 3.80 0.67
CA ASN A 188 9.98 2.80 1.55
C ASN A 188 10.57 1.62 0.76
N GLU A 189 10.77 1.78 -0.54
CA GLU A 189 11.31 0.75 -1.39
C GLU A 189 12.60 1.22 -2.06
N SER A 190 13.54 0.28 -2.23
CA SER A 190 14.79 0.55 -2.95
C SER A 190 14.53 0.48 -4.46
N VAL A 191 13.73 1.41 -4.97
CA VAL A 191 13.39 1.52 -6.39
C VAL A 191 14.19 2.65 -7.02
N VAL A 192 14.75 2.41 -8.21
CA VAL A 192 15.33 3.47 -9.04
C VAL A 192 14.18 4.08 -9.83
N SER A 193 13.82 5.34 -9.57
CA SER A 193 12.74 6.01 -10.31
C SER A 193 13.14 6.16 -11.78
N PRO A 194 12.48 5.48 -12.74
CA PRO A 194 12.87 5.52 -14.15
C PRO A 194 12.17 6.65 -14.94
N GLY A 195 11.41 7.54 -14.30
CA GLY A 195 10.50 8.47 -14.99
C GLY A 195 10.08 9.69 -14.14
N PRO A 196 9.01 10.41 -14.53
CA PRO A 196 8.56 11.63 -13.84
C PRO A 196 7.93 11.41 -12.45
N PHE A 197 8.09 10.22 -11.85
CA PHE A 197 7.44 9.87 -10.59
C PHE A 197 8.28 10.17 -9.36
N TYR A 198 7.60 10.61 -8.33
CA TYR A 198 8.22 10.98 -7.07
C TYR A 198 8.37 9.77 -6.15
N ILE A 199 9.61 9.50 -5.75
CA ILE A 199 9.92 8.63 -4.59
C ILE A 199 9.92 9.41 -3.28
N TYR A 200 9.74 10.72 -3.35
CA TYR A 200 9.72 11.66 -2.25
C TYR A 200 8.96 12.90 -2.69
N ASP A 201 7.96 13.32 -1.92
CA ASP A 201 7.22 14.54 -2.22
C ASP A 201 6.78 15.26 -0.93
N THR A 202 6.38 16.54 -1.04
CA THR A 202 5.92 17.37 0.07
C THR A 202 4.75 18.24 -0.36
N THR A 203 3.69 18.23 0.45
CA THR A 203 2.47 19.03 0.25
C THR A 203 2.09 19.75 1.56
N TYR A 204 1.03 20.56 1.53
CA TYR A 204 0.50 21.27 2.69
C TYR A 204 -1.00 21.03 2.80
N THR A 205 -1.50 20.92 4.03
CA THR A 205 -2.93 20.76 4.26
C THR A 205 -3.72 22.05 4.03
N ASP A 206 -4.96 21.91 3.58
CA ASP A 206 -5.92 23.01 3.43
C ASP A 206 -6.64 23.37 4.75
N THR A 207 -7.66 24.24 4.69
CA THR A 207 -8.48 24.65 5.86
C THR A 207 -9.27 23.51 6.51
N ALA A 208 -9.54 22.43 5.76
CA ALA A 208 -10.19 21.22 6.26
C ALA A 208 -9.17 20.19 6.78
N GLY A 209 -7.87 20.49 6.71
CA GLY A 209 -6.79 19.58 7.10
C GLY A 209 -6.46 18.56 6.01
N TYR A 210 -7.05 18.67 4.81
CA TYR A 210 -6.86 17.74 3.71
C TYR A 210 -5.51 17.94 3.02
N TYR A 211 -4.81 16.85 2.70
CA TYR A 211 -3.60 16.84 1.87
C TYR A 211 -3.71 15.82 0.74
N GLU A 212 -2.91 16.04 -0.31
CA GLU A 212 -2.78 15.13 -1.45
C GLU A 212 -1.36 15.17 -2.03
N PHE A 213 -0.84 14.00 -2.40
CA PHE A 213 0.34 13.79 -3.23
C PHE A 213 -0.10 13.18 -4.55
N ASP A 214 0.47 13.62 -5.67
CA ASP A 214 0.22 13.03 -6.99
C ASP A 214 1.52 12.42 -7.57
N SER A 215 1.39 11.76 -8.72
CA SER A 215 2.54 11.30 -9.51
C SER A 215 3.54 10.43 -8.75
N LEU A 216 3.07 9.64 -7.76
CA LEU A 216 3.90 8.73 -6.98
C LEU A 216 4.15 7.42 -7.75
N LEU A 217 5.28 6.76 -7.49
CA LEU A 217 5.52 5.39 -7.96
C LEU A 217 4.61 4.42 -7.19
N PRO A 218 4.08 3.35 -7.80
CA PRO A 218 3.32 2.32 -7.08
C PRO A 218 4.23 1.49 -6.16
N ALA A 219 4.53 2.01 -4.96
CA ALA A 219 5.46 1.44 -3.97
C ALA A 219 4.98 1.75 -2.55
N ARG A 220 5.52 1.16 -1.49
CA ARG A 220 5.10 1.58 -0.12
C ARG A 220 5.66 2.96 0.24
N TYR A 221 4.90 3.81 0.95
CA TYR A 221 5.37 5.13 1.41
C TYR A 221 5.27 5.30 2.92
N TYR A 222 6.20 6.07 3.48
CA TYR A 222 6.08 6.70 4.78
C TYR A 222 5.46 8.08 4.62
N ILE A 223 4.40 8.35 5.38
CA ILE A 223 3.81 9.68 5.47
C ILE A 223 4.12 10.29 6.85
N GLY A 224 4.57 11.54 6.86
CA GLY A 224 4.80 12.31 8.07
C GLY A 224 4.25 13.73 7.95
N ALA A 225 3.74 14.29 9.04
CA ALA A 225 3.21 15.66 9.06
C ALA A 225 3.96 16.52 10.11
N ASN A 226 4.33 17.73 9.71
CA ASN A 226 4.92 18.78 10.55
C ASN A 226 3.94 19.96 10.65
N ILE A 227 3.57 20.34 11.86
CA ILE A 227 2.77 21.56 12.09
C ILE A 227 3.74 22.74 12.35
N PRO A 228 3.43 23.96 11.87
CA PRO A 228 4.28 25.12 12.11
C PRO A 228 4.68 25.30 13.59
N PRO A 229 5.94 25.71 13.87
CA PRO A 229 6.60 25.65 15.19
C PRO A 229 5.98 26.51 16.30
N ASN A 230 4.91 27.25 16.02
CA ASN A 230 4.19 28.06 17.01
C ASN A 230 3.04 27.30 17.68
N SER A 231 2.84 26.03 17.33
CA SER A 231 1.78 25.17 17.88
C SER A 231 2.37 24.28 18.96
N ILE A 232 2.11 24.58 20.24
CA ILE A 232 2.57 23.75 21.37
C ILE A 232 1.70 22.48 21.44
N GLY A 233 2.27 21.33 21.09
CA GLY A 233 1.65 20.00 21.27
C GLY A 233 2.52 18.88 20.69
N ASP A 234 2.51 17.71 21.35
CA ASP A 234 3.25 16.53 20.89
C ASP A 234 2.59 15.94 19.64
N LEU A 235 3.35 15.85 18.55
CA LEU A 235 2.97 15.13 17.35
C LEU A 235 3.70 13.80 17.31
N SER A 236 2.95 12.72 17.11
CA SER A 236 3.52 11.50 16.54
C SER A 236 2.49 10.82 15.68
N PRO A 237 2.54 11.05 14.37
CA PRO A 237 2.09 10.08 13.41
C PRO A 237 3.29 9.67 12.56
N LYS A 238 3.93 8.55 12.91
CA LYS A 238 4.57 7.72 11.89
C LYS A 238 3.51 6.74 11.46
N LEU A 239 2.88 6.99 10.33
CA LEU A 239 1.83 6.15 9.77
C LEU A 239 2.35 5.51 8.50
N PHE A 240 2.12 4.20 8.40
CA PHE A 240 2.47 3.40 7.24
C PHE A 240 1.26 3.44 6.31
N SER A 241 1.38 4.07 5.15
CA SER A 241 0.43 3.84 4.06
C SER A 241 0.93 2.63 3.26
N LEU A 242 0.08 1.62 3.11
CA LEU A 242 0.35 0.49 2.25
C LEU A 242 -0.02 0.91 0.82
N SER A 243 0.99 1.28 0.02
CA SER A 243 0.87 1.62 -1.41
C SER A 243 0.09 2.92 -1.75
N PRO A 244 0.58 3.77 -2.66
CA PRO A 244 -0.09 4.98 -3.13
C PRO A 244 -1.23 4.70 -4.09
N LEU A 245 -1.55 3.43 -4.32
CA LEU A 245 -2.75 2.99 -5.01
C LEU A 245 -3.86 2.74 -3.98
N THR A 246 -3.99 3.57 -2.95
CA THR A 246 -5.01 3.38 -1.90
C THR A 246 -5.52 4.73 -1.41
N ASN A 247 -6.83 4.94 -1.49
CA ASN A 247 -7.46 6.07 -0.81
C ASN A 247 -7.63 5.76 0.67
N PHE A 248 -6.56 5.95 1.43
CA PHE A 248 -6.64 5.85 2.88
C PHE A 248 -7.23 7.13 3.47
N ASN A 249 -8.50 7.08 3.87
CA ASN A 249 -9.05 8.03 4.83
C ASN A 249 -8.40 7.80 6.20
N LEU A 250 -7.31 8.50 6.46
CA LEU A 250 -6.56 8.40 7.70
C LEU A 250 -7.24 9.22 8.81
N TYR A 251 -7.87 8.55 9.77
CA TYR A 251 -8.40 9.18 10.99
C TYR A 251 -7.32 9.23 12.08
N VAL A 252 -6.66 10.37 12.26
CA VAL A 252 -5.74 10.59 13.39
C VAL A 252 -6.52 11.18 14.57
N THR A 253 -7.14 10.32 15.39
CA THR A 253 -7.69 10.76 16.68
C THR A 253 -6.61 10.65 17.75
N GLY A 254 -6.04 11.79 18.16
CA GLY A 254 -5.06 11.81 19.24
C GLY A 254 -5.68 11.39 20.57
N ILE A 255 -5.36 10.18 21.04
CA ILE A 255 -5.34 9.84 22.47
C ILE A 255 -4.01 9.15 22.78
N ILE A 256 -3.29 9.71 23.75
CA ILE A 256 -2.02 9.22 24.26
C ILE A 256 -2.22 7.83 24.88
N TYR A 257 -1.53 6.82 24.34
CA TYR A 257 -1.14 5.64 25.11
C TYR A 257 0.36 5.37 24.92
N SER A 258 1.11 5.60 25.99
CA SER A 258 2.48 5.12 26.15
C SER A 258 2.46 3.58 26.29
N ARG A 259 2.56 2.85 25.19
CA ARG A 259 3.01 1.44 25.16
C ARG A 259 3.28 1.00 23.72
N LEU A 260 4.53 0.70 23.43
CA LEU A 260 5.02 0.30 22.11
C LEU A 260 5.58 -1.12 22.24
N ASP A 261 4.68 -2.04 22.56
CA ASP A 261 4.98 -3.47 22.60
C ASP A 261 4.30 -4.13 21.40
N GLN A 262 5.09 -4.83 20.59
CA GLN A 262 4.74 -5.66 19.43
C GLN A 262 4.77 -4.98 18.05
N LEU A 263 5.94 -5.01 17.40
CA LEU A 263 6.07 -5.43 15.99
C LEU A 263 7.45 -6.08 15.79
N PRO A 264 7.56 -7.21 15.06
CA PRO A 264 8.85 -7.80 14.73
C PRO A 264 9.57 -7.02 13.62
N ASP A 265 10.87 -6.97 13.85
CA ASP A 265 12.01 -6.51 13.08
C ASP A 265 12.08 -7.05 11.63
N HIS A 266 12.68 -6.25 10.74
CA HIS A 266 13.55 -6.59 9.60
C HIS A 266 13.44 -5.54 8.47
N SER A 267 13.93 -4.33 8.71
CA SER A 267 14.35 -3.43 7.63
C SER A 267 15.54 -2.60 8.09
N ALA A 268 16.54 -2.49 7.22
CA ALA A 268 17.76 -1.74 7.49
C ALA A 268 17.41 -0.30 7.83
N THR A 269 17.58 0.07 9.10
CA THR A 269 17.15 1.36 9.64
C THR A 269 18.20 2.41 9.32
N VAL A 270 17.80 3.39 8.50
CA VAL A 270 18.61 4.55 8.12
C VAL A 270 18.27 5.69 9.09
N PHE A 271 19.21 6.15 9.92
CA PHE A 271 18.98 7.26 10.85
C PHE A 271 20.13 8.29 10.84
N ARG A 272 19.76 9.58 10.90
CA ARG A 272 20.68 10.75 10.91
C ARG A 272 21.19 11.19 12.30
N ASN A 273 20.59 10.75 13.41
CA ASN A 273 20.93 11.24 14.76
C ASN A 273 21.25 10.16 15.81
N GLY A 274 21.34 8.91 15.38
CA GLY A 274 21.58 7.75 16.23
C GLY A 274 20.66 6.59 15.87
N ILE A 275 21.15 5.39 16.08
CA ILE A 275 20.45 4.14 15.78
C ILE A 275 19.96 3.55 17.09
N VAL A 276 18.65 3.38 17.23
CA VAL A 276 18.05 2.67 18.36
C VAL A 276 17.92 1.20 17.98
N ILE A 277 18.64 0.33 18.66
CA ILE A 277 18.62 -1.13 18.47
C ILE A 277 17.91 -1.73 19.68
N LYS A 278 16.78 -2.39 19.46
CA LYS A 278 15.98 -3.03 20.52
C LYS A 278 16.09 -4.55 20.43
N PHE A 279 16.23 -5.19 21.58
CA PHE A 279 16.26 -6.64 21.71
C PHE A 279 14.97 -7.11 22.40
N ALA A 280 14.42 -8.24 21.94
CA ALA A 280 13.22 -8.82 22.53
C ALA A 280 13.41 -9.26 24.00
N ARG A 281 14.66 -9.50 24.40
CA ARG A 281 15.08 -9.84 25.77
C ARG A 281 16.36 -9.08 26.08
N ILE A 282 16.70 -8.96 27.36
CA ILE A 282 18.01 -8.47 27.78
C ILE A 282 19.07 -9.36 27.12
N ALA A 283 19.89 -8.76 26.26
CA ALA A 283 20.99 -9.44 25.61
C ALA A 283 22.31 -9.03 26.27
N ASP A 284 23.19 -10.01 26.39
CA ASP A 284 24.55 -9.81 26.87
C ASP A 284 25.55 -9.90 25.71
N ASN A 285 26.76 -9.35 25.91
CA ASN A 285 27.86 -9.42 24.96
C ASN A 285 27.50 -8.92 23.54
N ILE A 286 26.79 -7.80 23.42
CA ILE A 286 26.44 -7.20 22.12
C ILE A 286 27.62 -6.39 21.58
N LYS A 287 27.95 -6.54 20.30
CA LYS A 287 29.08 -5.86 19.65
C LYS A 287 28.69 -5.26 18.31
N ILE A 288 29.12 -4.03 18.06
CA ILE A 288 29.02 -3.36 16.76
C ILE A 288 30.36 -3.49 16.05
N TYR A 289 30.34 -3.91 14.78
CA TYR A 289 31.52 -4.14 13.94
C TYR A 289 31.47 -3.25 12.70
N ASP A 290 32.63 -2.80 12.21
CA ASP A 290 32.73 -2.25 10.86
C ASP A 290 32.85 -3.35 9.79
N ILE A 291 32.88 -2.95 8.51
CA ILE A 291 33.00 -3.88 7.37
C ILE A 291 34.26 -4.74 7.37
N ASN A 292 35.30 -4.34 8.11
CA ASN A 292 36.54 -5.09 8.24
C ASN A 292 36.51 -6.05 9.45
N GLY A 293 35.37 -6.14 10.15
CA GLY A 293 35.21 -6.98 11.32
C GLY A 293 35.88 -6.42 12.59
N ARG A 294 36.29 -5.15 12.61
CA ARG A 294 36.81 -4.51 13.81
C ARG A 294 35.65 -4.11 14.73
N ILE A 295 35.79 -4.40 16.02
CA ILE A 295 34.81 -3.97 17.04
C ILE A 295 34.88 -2.46 17.19
N ILE A 296 33.73 -1.81 16.98
CA ILE A 296 33.52 -0.38 17.17
C ILE A 296 33.05 -0.10 18.58
N ARG A 297 32.08 -0.87 19.08
CA ARG A 297 31.50 -0.67 20.40
C ARG A 297 30.96 -1.97 20.98
N SER A 298 31.01 -2.10 22.30
CA SER A 298 30.46 -3.24 23.03
C SER A 298 29.45 -2.79 24.08
N TYR A 299 28.42 -3.60 24.28
CA TYR A 299 27.37 -3.42 25.25
C TYR A 299 27.11 -4.74 25.98
N SER A 300 26.67 -4.65 27.23
CA SER A 300 26.32 -5.80 28.07
C SER A 300 25.04 -5.50 28.84
N ASN A 301 24.29 -6.56 29.15
CA ASN A 301 23.08 -6.49 29.97
C ASN A 301 22.10 -5.36 29.57
N CYS A 302 21.78 -5.26 28.28
CA CYS A 302 20.91 -4.20 27.76
C CYS A 302 19.80 -4.77 26.88
N GLN A 303 18.62 -4.16 26.97
CA GLN A 303 17.46 -4.45 26.11
C GLN A 303 17.35 -3.42 24.97
N GLU A 304 17.99 -2.26 25.13
CA GLU A 304 18.00 -1.17 24.15
C GLU A 304 19.38 -0.54 24.08
N ILE A 305 19.86 -0.29 22.87
CA ILE A 305 21.07 0.46 22.59
C ILE A 305 20.70 1.69 21.77
N VAL A 306 21.07 2.87 22.26
CA VAL A 306 21.11 4.09 21.45
C VAL A 306 22.55 4.31 21.02
N TRP A 307 22.85 4.03 19.75
CA TRP A 307 24.19 4.18 19.19
C TRP A 307 24.27 5.42 18.30
N SER A 308 25.04 6.42 18.72
CA SER A 308 25.14 7.71 18.02
C SER A 308 26.23 7.75 16.94
N GLY A 309 26.73 6.59 16.50
CA GLY A 309 27.84 6.51 15.55
C GLY A 309 29.21 6.83 16.17
N ASP A 310 29.38 6.52 17.46
CA ASP A 310 30.61 6.72 18.21
C ASP A 310 31.24 5.37 18.64
N ASP A 311 32.56 5.28 18.59
CA ASP A 311 33.31 4.10 19.03
C ASP A 311 33.38 3.98 20.56
N GLN A 312 34.08 2.96 21.07
CA GLN A 312 34.26 2.72 22.50
C GLN A 312 34.91 3.92 23.24
N GLN A 313 35.65 4.77 22.54
CA GLN A 313 36.29 5.98 23.08
C GLN A 313 35.43 7.24 22.86
N ARG A 314 34.18 7.08 22.43
CA ARG A 314 33.24 8.15 22.05
C ARG A 314 33.72 9.00 20.87
N LYS A 315 34.65 8.50 20.05
CA LYS A 315 35.06 9.16 18.81
C LYS A 315 34.09 8.79 17.70
N LYS A 316 33.66 9.78 16.92
CA LYS A 316 32.79 9.54 15.76
C LYS A 316 33.48 8.61 14.76
N VAL A 317 32.76 7.56 14.34
CA VAL A 317 33.19 6.68 13.27
C VAL A 317 32.70 7.20 11.92
N GLY A 318 33.36 6.77 10.84
CA GLY A 318 32.99 7.17 9.48
C GLY A 318 31.58 6.70 9.11
N LYS A 319 30.99 7.32 8.10
CA LYS A 319 29.74 6.83 7.51
C LYS A 319 29.98 5.47 6.87
N GLY A 320 28.97 4.61 6.85
CA GLY A 320 29.09 3.31 6.18
C GLY A 320 28.23 2.22 6.79
N VAL A 321 28.52 0.99 6.37
CA VAL A 321 27.84 -0.21 6.82
C VAL A 321 28.52 -0.74 8.08
N TYR A 322 27.70 -1.08 9.07
CA TYR A 322 28.13 -1.72 10.31
C TYR A 322 27.28 -2.96 10.58
N PHE A 323 27.76 -3.81 11.47
CA PHE A 323 27.10 -5.05 11.84
C PHE A 323 26.97 -5.14 13.35
N VAL A 324 25.74 -5.34 13.84
CA VAL A 324 25.47 -5.60 15.25
C VAL A 324 25.42 -7.10 15.44
N LYS A 325 26.23 -7.66 16.34
CA LYS A 325 26.14 -9.06 16.74
C LYS A 325 25.73 -9.16 18.21
N ALA A 326 24.69 -9.94 18.47
CA ALA A 326 24.32 -10.35 19.82
C ALA A 326 24.71 -11.83 19.99
N PHE A 327 25.35 -12.15 21.12
CA PHE A 327 25.81 -13.50 21.42
C PHE A 327 25.03 -14.03 22.62
N ASP A 328 24.21 -15.04 22.39
CA ASP A 328 23.67 -15.90 23.45
C ASP A 328 24.63 -17.10 23.65
N ALA A 329 24.55 -17.78 24.78
CA ALA A 329 25.41 -18.90 25.19
C ALA A 329 25.52 -20.04 24.15
N SER A 330 24.61 -20.10 23.18
CA SER A 330 24.63 -21.11 22.11
C SER A 330 24.47 -20.57 20.68
N GLN A 331 24.18 -19.28 20.48
CA GLN A 331 23.87 -18.73 19.15
C GLN A 331 24.34 -17.28 19.00
N SER A 332 24.81 -16.92 17.80
CA SER A 332 25.08 -15.52 17.44
C SER A 332 24.10 -15.04 16.37
N THR A 333 23.43 -13.92 16.61
CA THR A 333 22.60 -13.25 15.60
C THR A 333 23.31 -12.00 15.10
N SER A 334 23.31 -11.77 13.78
CA SER A 334 23.96 -10.61 13.15
C SER A 334 22.96 -9.75 12.38
N TYR A 335 22.99 -8.45 12.60
CA TYR A 335 22.13 -7.46 11.94
C TYR A 335 22.97 -6.43 11.20
N LYS A 336 22.58 -6.08 9.97
CA LYS A 336 23.22 -5.02 9.19
C LYS A 336 22.57 -3.68 9.52
N ILE A 337 23.39 -2.68 9.83
CA ILE A 337 22.95 -1.29 10.06
C ILE A 337 23.75 -0.34 9.16
N VAL A 338 23.14 0.78 8.77
CA VAL A 338 23.78 1.77 7.88
C VAL A 338 23.78 3.14 8.58
N LEU A 339 24.97 3.68 8.79
CA LEU A 339 25.17 5.01 9.36
C LEU A 339 25.34 6.02 8.20
N MET A 340 24.30 6.84 7.99
CA MET A 340 24.27 7.96 7.04
C MET A 340 24.35 9.28 7.83
N GLU A 341 24.67 10.39 7.16
CA GLU A 341 24.85 11.73 7.78
C GLU A 341 23.79 12.15 8.77
#